data_AF-A0AAV1YY72-F1
#
_entry.id   AF-A0AAV1YY72-F1
#
_cell.length_a   1.000
_cell.length_b   1.000
_cell.length_c   1.000
_cell.angle_alpha   90.00
_cell.angle_beta   90.00
_cell.angle_gamma   90.00
#
_symmetry.space_group_name_H-M   'P 1'
#
loop_
_entity.id
_entity.type
_entity.pdbx_description
1 polymer ?
#
loop_
_entity_poly.entity_id
_entity_poly.type
_entity_poly.pdbx_seq_one_letter_code
_entity_poly.pdbx_strand_id
1 'polypeptide(L)'
;MSGGPKYEYRWADNNEYKKPTAVPAPKYVSLLMDWIEAQINNEDIFPVKVDVPFPKVFLPTCKKILTRLFRVFVHVYIHHFERLVLIGAEAHVNMCYKHFYYFVSEFDLVSQKELEPLAEMTSKICKGCTPSKR
;
A
#
# COMPACT_ATOMS: atom_id res chain seq x y z
N MET A 1 -13.93 -2.35 0.17
CA MET A 1 -12.94 -3.37 0.58
C MET A 1 -12.69 -3.25 2.08
N SER A 2 -12.87 -4.31 2.86
CA SER A 2 -12.66 -4.29 4.32
C SER A 2 -11.19 -4.52 4.71
N GLY A 3 -10.76 -3.88 5.79
CA GLY A 3 -9.54 -4.16 6.53
C GLY A 3 -9.87 -4.62 7.95
N GLY A 4 -10.77 -5.59 8.08
CA GLY A 4 -11.35 -6.01 9.36
C GLY A 4 -12.56 -5.16 9.80
N PRO A 5 -13.07 -5.36 11.04
CA PRO A 5 -14.29 -4.70 11.53
C PRO A 5 -14.18 -3.18 11.66
N LYS A 6 -12.95 -2.66 11.78
CA LYS A 6 -12.69 -1.24 12.07
C LYS A 6 -12.42 -0.38 10.83
N TYR A 7 -12.03 -0.98 9.70
CA TYR A 7 -11.58 -0.24 8.53
C TYR A 7 -12.37 -0.63 7.28
N GLU A 8 -12.98 0.35 6.62
CA GLU A 8 -13.60 0.21 5.31
C GLU A 8 -12.88 1.12 4.30
N TYR A 9 -12.32 0.52 3.26
CA TYR A 9 -11.71 1.22 2.14
C TYR A 9 -12.70 1.37 0.99
N ARG A 10 -13.04 2.62 0.69
CA ARG A 10 -13.87 3.02 -0.45
C ARG A 10 -13.00 3.49 -1.60
N TRP A 11 -13.46 3.22 -2.82
CA TRP A 11 -12.76 3.63 -4.03
C TRP A 11 -13.29 4.97 -4.51
N ALA A 12 -12.38 5.84 -4.95
CA ALA A 12 -12.71 7.05 -5.66
C ALA A 12 -11.59 7.35 -6.67
N ASP A 13 -12.02 7.73 -7.86
CA ASP A 13 -11.19 8.28 -8.91
C ASP A 13 -11.89 9.51 -9.50
N ASN A 14 -11.14 10.33 -10.23
CA ASN A 14 -11.70 11.54 -10.84
C ASN A 14 -12.41 11.23 -12.16
N ASN A 15 -12.80 9.97 -12.41
CA ASN A 15 -13.39 9.49 -13.66
C ASN A 15 -14.75 8.81 -13.41
N GLU A 16 -14.77 7.48 -13.32
CA GLU A 16 -15.98 6.66 -13.16
C GLU A 16 -16.54 6.74 -11.73
N TYR A 17 -15.66 6.78 -10.72
CA TYR A 17 -16.03 6.77 -9.30
C TYR A 17 -15.76 8.13 -8.64
N LYS A 18 -16.49 9.17 -9.07
CA LYS A 18 -16.33 10.56 -8.59
C LYS A 18 -16.55 10.76 -7.08
N LYS A 19 -17.24 9.83 -6.42
CA LYS A 19 -17.48 9.85 -4.97
C LYS A 19 -16.92 8.58 -4.34
N PRO A 20 -16.49 8.60 -3.07
CA PRO A 20 -16.06 7.41 -2.35
C PRO A 20 -17.15 6.32 -2.31
N THR A 21 -16.99 5.31 -3.16
CA THR A 21 -17.95 4.22 -3.36
C THR A 21 -17.42 2.92 -2.78
N ALA A 22 -18.29 2.19 -2.08
CA ALA A 22 -17.99 0.85 -1.62
C ALA A 22 -17.99 -0.12 -2.81
N VAL A 23 -16.89 -0.82 -3.01
CA VAL A 23 -16.75 -1.87 -4.04
C VAL A 23 -16.21 -3.16 -3.41
N PRO A 24 -16.53 -4.33 -3.99
CA PRO A 24 -15.98 -5.62 -3.54
C PRO A 24 -14.45 -5.63 -3.56
N ALA A 25 -13.84 -6.43 -2.67
CA ALA A 25 -12.37 -6.46 -2.54
C ALA A 25 -11.63 -6.81 -3.85
N PRO A 26 -12.05 -7.82 -4.65
CA PRO A 26 -11.39 -8.10 -5.94
C PRO A 26 -11.45 -6.92 -6.91
N LYS A 27 -12.60 -6.25 -6.99
CA LYS A 27 -12.77 -5.06 -7.86
C LYS A 27 -11.94 -3.88 -7.36
N TYR A 28 -11.85 -3.68 -6.04
CA TYR A 28 -10.99 -2.66 -5.45
C TYR A 28 -9.52 -2.87 -5.83
N VAL A 29 -9.03 -4.11 -5.70
CA VAL A 29 -7.63 -4.44 -6.00
C VAL A 29 -7.34 -4.27 -7.49
N SER A 30 -8.23 -4.71 -8.38
CA SER A 30 -8.08 -4.47 -9.83
C SER A 30 -8.02 -2.98 -10.16
N LEU A 31 -9.00 -2.18 -9.70
CA LEU A 31 -9.02 -0.73 -9.93
C LEU A 31 -7.76 -0.04 -9.36
N LEU A 32 -7.25 -0.53 -8.23
CA LEU A 32 -6.04 -0.03 -7.63
C LEU A 32 -4.80 -0.31 -8.50
N MET A 33 -4.64 -1.55 -8.97
CA MET A 33 -3.49 -1.93 -9.79
C MET A 33 -3.51 -1.19 -11.13
N ASP A 34 -4.66 -1.11 -11.79
CA ASP A 34 -4.83 -0.36 -13.04
C ASP A 34 -4.50 1.13 -12.83
N TRP A 35 -4.94 1.71 -11.72
CA TRP A 35 -4.63 3.10 -11.38
C TRP A 35 -3.14 3.33 -11.14
N ILE A 36 -2.46 2.43 -10.40
CA ILE A 36 -1.02 2.51 -10.13
C ILE A 36 -0.24 2.40 -11.44
N GLU A 37 -0.58 1.44 -12.30
CA GLU A 37 0.04 1.25 -13.60
C GLU A 37 -0.07 2.52 -14.45
N ALA A 38 -1.27 3.13 -14.52
CA ALA A 38 -1.48 4.39 -15.21
C ALA A 38 -0.65 5.56 -14.63
N GLN A 39 -0.36 5.57 -13.32
CA GLN A 39 0.53 6.58 -12.74
C GLN A 39 1.99 6.34 -13.11
N ILE A 40 2.48 5.10 -13.01
CA ILE A 40 3.89 4.74 -13.25
C ILE A 40 4.24 4.89 -14.73
N ASN A 41 3.30 4.61 -15.63
CA ASN A 41 3.48 4.78 -17.07
C ASN A 41 3.27 6.24 -17.55
N ASN A 42 2.96 7.17 -16.66
CA ASN A 42 2.84 8.58 -17.01
C ASN A 42 4.21 9.25 -16.93
N GLU A 43 4.83 9.53 -18.09
CA GLU A 43 6.14 10.16 -18.20
C GLU A 43 6.19 11.57 -17.59
N ASP A 44 5.06 12.27 -17.46
CA ASP A 44 5.00 13.57 -16.78
C ASP A 44 5.20 13.43 -15.27
N ILE A 45 4.94 12.24 -14.71
CA ILE A 45 5.11 11.92 -13.29
C ILE A 45 6.41 11.12 -13.06
N PHE A 46 6.68 10.13 -13.92
CA PHE A 46 7.83 9.25 -13.90
C PHE A 46 8.63 9.40 -15.21
N PRO A 47 9.48 10.43 -15.33
CA PRO A 47 10.26 10.66 -16.53
C PRO A 47 11.21 9.49 -16.82
N VAL A 48 11.31 9.09 -18.09
CA VAL A 48 12.20 8.00 -18.55
C VAL A 48 13.54 8.50 -19.09
N LYS A 49 13.69 9.82 -19.24
CA LYS A 49 14.90 10.47 -19.77
C LYS A 49 15.72 11.05 -18.62
N VAL A 50 17.03 10.78 -18.63
CA VAL A 50 17.96 11.22 -17.58
C VAL A 50 18.00 12.74 -17.41
N ASP A 51 17.76 13.49 -18.49
CA ASP A 51 17.83 14.96 -18.50
C ASP A 51 16.53 15.64 -18.04
N VAL A 52 15.49 14.87 -17.70
CA VAL A 52 14.19 15.41 -17.26
C VAL A 52 14.04 15.22 -15.75
N PRO A 53 13.99 16.30 -14.95
CA PRO A 53 13.81 16.18 -13.51
C PRO A 53 12.39 15.69 -13.16
N PHE A 54 12.26 14.97 -12.04
CA PHE A 54 10.95 14.60 -11.51
C PHE A 54 10.13 15.85 -11.14
N PRO A 55 8.81 15.85 -11.42
CA PRO A 55 7.95 16.98 -11.08
C PRO A 55 7.73 17.09 -9.57
N LYS A 56 7.27 18.26 -9.11
CA LYS A 56 6.91 18.48 -7.69
C LYS A 56 5.84 17.52 -7.16
N VAL A 57 5.01 16.96 -8.05
CA VAL A 57 3.95 16.00 -7.70
C VAL A 57 4.44 14.56 -7.55
N PHE A 58 5.68 14.25 -7.95
CA PHE A 58 6.23 12.90 -7.92
C PHE A 58 6.16 12.25 -6.54
N LEU A 59 6.75 12.92 -5.53
CA LEU A 59 6.79 12.38 -4.17
C LEU A 59 5.38 12.25 -3.56
N PRO A 60 4.48 13.26 -3.66
CA PRO A 60 3.06 13.10 -3.29
C PRO A 60 2.37 11.90 -3.96
N THR A 61 2.62 11.68 -5.25
CA THR A 61 2.07 10.53 -5.99
C THR A 61 2.61 9.21 -5.46
N CYS A 62 3.93 9.11 -5.20
CA CYS A 62 4.54 7.93 -4.58
C CYS A 62 3.93 7.61 -3.21
N LYS A 63 3.78 8.63 -2.34
CA LYS A 63 3.12 8.46 -1.03
C LYS A 63 1.69 7.93 -1.19
N LYS A 64 0.93 8.44 -2.16
CA LYS A 64 -0.44 8.00 -2.45
C LYS A 64 -0.49 6.56 -2.97
N ILE A 65 0.43 6.16 -3.85
CA ILE A 65 0.57 4.80 -4.35
C ILE A 65 0.84 3.84 -3.18
N LEU A 66 1.87 4.12 -2.39
CA LEU A 66 2.30 3.26 -1.28
C LEU A 66 1.21 3.16 -0.19
N THR A 67 0.56 4.28 0.16
CA THR A 67 -0.57 4.26 1.10
C THR A 67 -1.73 3.38 0.60
N ARG A 68 -2.03 3.41 -0.70
CA ARG A 68 -3.08 2.57 -1.27
C ARG A 68 -2.65 1.09 -1.35
N LEU A 69 -1.40 0.80 -1.69
CA LEU A 69 -0.85 -0.57 -1.67
C LEU A 69 -0.88 -1.18 -0.27
N PHE A 70 -0.62 -0.39 0.77
CA PHE A 70 -0.72 -0.86 2.16
C PHE A 70 -2.10 -1.46 2.47
N ARG A 71 -3.18 -0.89 1.92
CA ARG A 71 -4.55 -1.41 2.11
C ARG A 71 -4.73 -2.84 1.59
N VAL A 72 -3.97 -3.23 0.58
CA VAL A 72 -3.96 -4.61 0.07
C VAL A 72 -3.31 -5.53 1.09
N PHE A 73 -2.18 -5.14 1.70
CA PHE A 73 -1.59 -5.90 2.81
C PHE A 73 -2.59 -6.07 3.95
N VAL A 74 -3.25 -4.98 4.39
CA VAL A 74 -4.26 -5.04 5.44
C VAL A 74 -5.33 -6.08 5.11
N HIS A 75 -5.89 -6.02 3.89
CA HIS A 75 -6.93 -6.94 3.47
C HIS A 75 -6.45 -8.40 3.44
N VAL A 76 -5.25 -8.65 2.90
CA VAL A 76 -4.66 -9.99 2.79
C VAL A 76 -4.39 -10.58 4.17
N TYR A 77 -3.76 -9.82 5.07
CA TYR A 77 -3.44 -10.29 6.43
C TYR A 77 -4.68 -10.56 7.27
N ILE A 78 -5.76 -9.80 7.09
CA ILE A 78 -6.96 -9.95 7.93
C ILE A 78 -7.89 -11.04 7.39
N HIS A 79 -8.08 -11.12 6.07
CA HIS A 79 -9.11 -11.98 5.49
C HIS A 79 -8.57 -13.25 4.81
N HIS A 80 -7.30 -13.28 4.42
CA HIS A 80 -6.75 -14.35 3.58
C HIS A 80 -5.50 -15.00 4.15
N PHE A 81 -5.04 -14.60 5.35
CA PHE A 81 -3.78 -15.10 5.90
C PHE A 81 -3.80 -16.60 6.19
N GLU A 82 -4.90 -17.14 6.73
CA GLU A 82 -5.05 -18.59 6.95
C GLU A 82 -4.88 -19.36 5.64
N ARG A 83 -5.44 -18.85 4.53
CA ARG A 83 -5.28 -19.47 3.21
C ARG A 83 -3.85 -19.41 2.72
N LEU A 84 -3.12 -18.32 2.99
CA LEU A 84 -1.70 -18.22 2.66
C LEU A 84 -0.86 -19.24 3.44
N VAL A 85 -1.18 -19.46 4.72
CA VAL A 85 -0.52 -20.49 5.54
C VAL A 85 -0.81 -21.89 5.01
N LEU A 86 -2.05 -22.18 4.61
CA LEU A 86 -2.43 -23.49 4.06
C LEU A 86 -1.65 -23.87 2.79
N ILE A 87 -1.25 -22.88 1.99
CA ILE A 87 -0.45 -23.10 0.77
C ILE A 87 1.05 -22.89 1.00
N GLY A 88 1.50 -22.64 2.23
CA GLY A 88 2.91 -22.38 2.58
C GLY A 88 3.48 -21.08 2.02
N ALA A 89 2.63 -20.09 1.70
CA ALA A 89 3.04 -18.82 1.09
C ALA A 89 3.21 -17.67 2.11
N GLU A 90 3.02 -17.93 3.41
CA GLU A 90 3.08 -16.89 4.44
C GLU A 90 4.47 -16.23 4.51
N ALA A 91 5.55 -16.99 4.30
CA ALA A 91 6.91 -16.46 4.32
C ALA A 91 7.14 -15.41 3.21
N HIS A 92 6.57 -15.63 2.02
CA HIS A 92 6.69 -14.70 0.89
C HIS A 92 5.95 -13.38 1.17
N VAL A 93 4.73 -13.47 1.69
CA VAL A 93 3.95 -12.28 2.02
C VAL A 93 4.58 -11.51 3.19
N ASN A 94 5.10 -12.20 4.20
CA ASN A 94 5.83 -11.58 5.32
C ASN A 94 7.12 -10.89 4.88
N MET A 95 7.90 -11.50 3.99
CA MET A 95 9.11 -10.88 3.47
C MET A 95 8.79 -9.62 2.65
N CYS A 96 7.79 -9.71 1.76
CA CYS A 96 7.32 -8.58 0.95
C CYS A 96 6.82 -7.43 1.84
N TYR A 97 5.98 -7.74 2.83
CA TYR A 97 5.47 -6.75 3.79
C TYR A 97 6.57 -6.12 4.64
N LYS A 98 7.53 -6.91 5.14
CA LYS A 98 8.65 -6.41 5.93
C LYS A 98 9.49 -5.41 5.14
N HIS A 99 9.81 -5.73 3.89
CA HIS A 99 10.55 -4.82 3.01
C HIS A 99 9.75 -3.54 2.74
N PHE A 100 8.46 -3.68 2.39
CA PHE A 100 7.56 -2.54 2.22
C PHE A 100 7.54 -1.64 3.46
N TYR A 101 7.32 -2.22 4.65
CA TYR A 101 7.20 -1.49 5.90
C TYR A 101 8.47 -0.70 6.23
N TYR A 102 9.65 -1.31 6.10
CA TYR A 102 10.91 -0.60 6.35
C TYR A 102 11.15 0.50 5.33
N PHE A 103 10.88 0.25 4.05
CA PHE A 103 11.04 1.26 3.01
C PHE A 103 10.13 2.47 3.24
N VAL A 104 8.84 2.25 3.51
CA VAL A 104 7.92 3.38 3.72
C VAL A 104 8.18 4.12 5.03
N SER A 105 8.75 3.44 6.04
CA SER A 105 9.10 4.04 7.32
C SER A 105 10.38 4.87 7.24
N GLU A 106 11.44 4.36 6.60
CA GLU A 106 12.73 5.06 6.44
C GLU A 106 12.58 6.38 5.69
N PHE A 107 11.72 6.40 4.67
CA PHE A 107 11.52 7.58 3.80
C PHE A 107 10.25 8.38 4.13
N ASP A 108 9.58 8.10 5.25
CA ASP A 108 8.32 8.75 5.66
C ASP A 108 7.26 8.82 4.53
N LEU A 109 7.07 7.71 3.82
CA LEU A 109 6.19 7.64 2.64
C LEU A 109 4.75 7.30 3.02
N VAL A 110 4.53 6.70 4.18
CA VAL A 110 3.21 6.38 4.73
C VAL A 110 3.17 6.80 6.20
N SER A 111 2.16 7.59 6.57
CA SER A 111 2.04 8.07 7.96
C SER A 111 1.78 6.94 8.95
N GLN A 112 2.26 7.09 10.18
CA GLN A 112 2.05 6.09 11.24
C GLN A 112 0.57 5.80 11.52
N LYS A 113 -0.31 6.79 11.37
CA LYS A 113 -1.77 6.63 11.50
C LYS A 113 -2.33 5.67 10.45
N GLU A 114 -1.84 5.74 9.21
CA GLU A 114 -2.29 4.83 8.14
C GLU A 114 -1.77 3.40 8.37
N LEU A 115 -0.66 3.22 9.08
CA LEU A 115 -0.06 1.91 9.38
C LEU A 115 -0.69 1.18 10.58
N GLU A 116 -1.51 1.87 11.37
CA GLU A 116 -2.22 1.33 12.55
C GLU A 116 -2.92 -0.02 12.31
N PRO A 117 -3.62 -0.28 11.19
CA PRO A 117 -4.37 -1.51 10.99
C PRO A 117 -3.54 -2.80 11.08
N LEU A 118 -2.22 -2.73 10.86
CA LEU A 118 -1.32 -3.88 10.96
C LEU A 118 -0.29 -3.76 12.09
N ALA A 119 -0.37 -2.75 12.98
CA ALA A 119 0.66 -2.46 13.98
C ALA A 119 1.08 -3.69 14.81
N GLU A 120 0.13 -4.52 15.25
CA GLU A 120 0.43 -5.74 16.00
C GLU A 120 1.19 -6.77 15.14
N MET A 121 0.77 -6.97 13.89
CA MET A 121 1.42 -7.87 12.95
C MET A 121 2.82 -7.36 12.59
N THR A 122 2.96 -6.06 12.37
CA THR A 122 4.25 -5.39 12.17
C THR A 122 5.20 -5.68 13.32
N SER A 123 4.75 -5.53 14.58
CA SER A 123 5.58 -5.82 15.76
C SER A 123 6.07 -7.27 15.80
N LYS A 124 5.24 -8.22 15.32
CA LYS A 124 5.59 -9.65 15.25
C LYS A 124 6.59 -9.96 14.13
N ILE A 125 6.42 -9.37 12.94
CA ILE A 125 7.24 -9.63 11.74
C ILE A 125 8.57 -8.85 11.78
N CYS A 126 8.51 -7.60 12.22
CA CYS A 126 9.59 -6.63 12.20
C CYS A 126 10.27 -6.56 13.59
N LYS A 127 10.66 -7.70 14.17
CA LYS A 127 11.51 -7.70 15.38
C LYS A 127 12.92 -7.23 15.00
N GLY A 128 13.39 -6.13 15.62
CA GLY A 128 14.79 -5.71 15.53
C GLY A 128 15.12 -4.20 15.54
N CYS A 129 14.16 -3.29 15.35
CA CYS A 129 14.45 -1.85 15.37
C CYS A 129 13.55 -1.13 16.37
N THR A 130 14.09 -0.82 17.54
CA THR A 130 13.74 0.43 18.21
C THR A 130 13.97 1.56 17.20
N PRO A 131 13.00 2.47 16.98
CA PRO A 131 13.22 3.60 16.09
C PRO A 131 14.41 4.40 16.62
N SER A 132 15.50 4.42 15.84
CA SER A 132 16.57 5.39 16.03
C SER A 132 15.94 6.74 15.78
N LYS A 133 15.75 7.51 16.87
CA LYS A 133 15.46 8.93 16.78
C LYS A 133 16.64 9.57 16.01
N ARG A 134 16.41 9.97 14.77
CA ARG A 134 17.20 11.04 14.15
C ARG A 134 16.55 12.36 14.51
#